data_AF-A0AAX1UD35-F1
#
_entry.id   AF-A0AAX1UD35-F1
#
_cell.length_a   1.000
_cell.length_b   1.000
_cell.length_c   1.000
_cell.angle_alpha   90.00
_cell.angle_beta   90.00
_cell.angle_gamma   90.00
#
_symmetry.space_group_name_H-M   'P 1'
#
loop_
_entity.id
_entity.type
_entity.pdbx_description
1 polymer ?
#
loop_
_entity_poly.entity_id
_entity_poly.type
_entity_poly.pdbx_seq_one_letter_code
_entity_poly.pdbx_strand_id
1 'polypeptide(L)'
;MMQFLNLNEEEVLAAAKQAYPQNYIEYDHTDFYVRDIAKGTIHIDDVDYPLYVSTNYVYEDHVINGNDTRFKSKLSVITLKKDAYDVVYDSFGKYFVAYKEDTIKFVPYEDFYDMLKDHIHVEKEKSES
;
A
#
# COMPACT_ATOMS: atom_id res chain seq x y z
N MET A 1 -1.95 -16.17 1.75
CA MET A 1 -1.81 -15.26 0.60
C MET A 1 -2.34 -13.92 1.06
N MET A 2 -1.47 -12.91 1.12
CA MET A 2 -1.80 -11.58 1.60
C MET A 2 -1.99 -10.62 0.41
N GLN A 3 -3.21 -10.17 0.17
CA GLN A 3 -3.51 -9.16 -0.84
C GLN A 3 -3.58 -7.78 -0.19
N PHE A 4 -2.74 -6.84 -0.62
CA PHE A 4 -2.73 -5.45 -0.10
C PHE A 4 -2.81 -4.40 -1.21
N LEU A 5 -2.84 -4.84 -2.48
CA LEU A 5 -3.03 -4.01 -3.66
C LEU A 5 -4.40 -4.28 -4.28
N ASN A 6 -4.96 -3.25 -4.91
CA ASN A 6 -6.22 -3.31 -5.65
C ASN A 6 -7.38 -3.88 -4.82
N LEU A 7 -7.44 -3.51 -3.53
CA LEU A 7 -8.55 -3.90 -2.66
C LEU A 7 -9.83 -3.18 -3.08
N ASN A 8 -10.96 -3.84 -2.87
CA ASN A 8 -12.27 -3.24 -3.12
C ASN A 8 -12.60 -2.23 -2.00
N GLU A 9 -12.87 -0.98 -2.38
CA GLU A 9 -13.17 0.11 -1.44
C GLU A 9 -14.39 -0.20 -0.55
N GLU A 10 -15.46 -0.76 -1.09
CA GLU A 10 -16.67 -1.09 -0.32
C GLU A 10 -16.38 -2.18 0.72
N GLU A 11 -15.61 -3.21 0.36
CA GLU A 11 -15.17 -4.25 1.30
C GLU A 11 -14.29 -3.66 2.42
N VAL A 12 -13.36 -2.76 2.07
CA VAL A 12 -12.48 -2.10 3.05
C VAL A 12 -13.29 -1.22 4.01
N LEU A 13 -14.21 -0.41 3.49
CA LEU A 13 -15.08 0.44 4.30
C LEU A 13 -16.00 -0.37 5.21
N ALA A 14 -16.56 -1.48 4.71
CA ALA A 14 -17.40 -2.36 5.52
C ALA A 14 -16.61 -2.99 6.67
N ALA A 15 -15.42 -3.53 6.39
CA ALA A 15 -14.54 -4.10 7.40
C ALA A 15 -14.05 -3.04 8.41
N ALA A 16 -13.72 -1.83 7.96
CA ALA A 16 -13.29 -0.74 8.82
C ALA A 16 -14.39 -0.33 9.82
N LYS A 17 -15.65 -0.23 9.34
CA LYS A 17 -16.81 0.06 10.20
C LYS A 17 -17.08 -1.05 11.22
N GLN A 18 -16.80 -2.30 10.87
CA GLN A 18 -16.92 -3.43 11.81
C GLN A 18 -15.80 -3.43 12.85
N ALA A 19 -14.56 -3.15 12.43
CA ALA A 19 -13.39 -3.13 13.32
C ALA A 19 -13.38 -1.91 14.27
N TYR A 20 -13.86 -0.76 13.80
CA TYR A 20 -13.79 0.52 14.52
C TYR A 20 -15.18 1.21 14.57
N PRO A 21 -16.19 0.59 15.20
CA PRO A 21 -17.58 1.05 15.13
C PRO A 21 -17.85 2.40 15.81
N GLN A 22 -16.91 2.90 16.63
CA GLN A 22 -17.02 4.17 17.35
C GLN A 22 -16.33 5.33 16.64
N ASN A 23 -15.67 5.07 15.50
CA ASN A 23 -14.90 6.07 14.77
C ASN A 23 -15.60 6.46 13.48
N TYR A 24 -15.39 7.71 13.08
CA TYR A 24 -15.57 8.09 11.69
C TYR A 24 -14.38 7.56 10.90
N ILE A 25 -14.66 6.85 9.80
CA ILE A 25 -13.65 6.24 8.94
C ILE A 25 -13.47 7.13 7.72
N GLU A 26 -12.28 7.69 7.56
CA GLU A 26 -11.86 8.36 6.33
C GLU A 26 -11.03 7.36 5.51
N TYR A 27 -11.49 7.03 4.31
CA TYR A 27 -10.78 6.15 3.39
C TYR A 27 -10.03 6.99 2.35
N ASP A 28 -8.79 6.60 2.06
CA ASP A 28 -7.98 7.23 1.02
C ASP A 28 -6.98 6.20 0.44
N HIS A 29 -6.10 6.66 -0.45
CA HIS A 29 -4.97 5.92 -0.95
C HIS A 29 -3.67 6.64 -0.63
N THR A 30 -2.62 5.87 -0.35
CA THR A 30 -1.26 6.39 -0.24
C THR A 30 -0.32 5.61 -1.15
N ASP A 31 0.77 6.25 -1.54
CA ASP A 31 1.80 5.62 -2.35
C ASP A 31 2.55 4.58 -1.50
N PHE A 32 2.72 3.37 -2.01
CA PHE A 32 3.55 2.36 -1.36
C PHE A 32 5.02 2.73 -1.50
N TYR A 33 5.66 3.04 -0.37
CA TYR A 33 7.08 3.35 -0.33
C TYR A 33 7.89 2.18 0.21
N VAL A 34 8.72 1.60 -0.66
CA VAL A 34 9.65 0.53 -0.29
C VAL A 34 10.92 1.17 0.24
N ARG A 35 11.18 1.01 1.54
CA ARG A 35 12.41 1.48 2.18
C ARG A 35 13.57 0.58 1.74
N ASP A 36 14.79 1.12 1.74
CA ASP A 36 16.04 0.36 1.54
C ASP A 36 16.32 -0.24 0.15
N ILE A 37 15.49 0.05 -0.87
CA ILE A 37 15.74 -0.38 -2.26
C ILE A 37 16.00 0.84 -3.16
N ALA A 38 17.21 0.92 -3.72
CA ALA A 38 17.69 2.10 -4.43
C ALA A 38 17.04 2.31 -5.81
N LYS A 39 16.78 1.25 -6.57
CA LYS A 39 16.00 1.23 -7.82
C LYS A 39 15.99 -0.19 -8.38
N GLY A 40 15.02 -0.50 -9.22
CA GLY A 40 14.97 -1.75 -9.97
C GLY A 40 13.60 -2.42 -9.91
N THR A 41 13.53 -3.62 -10.47
CA THR A 41 12.34 -4.45 -10.40
C THR A 41 12.35 -5.24 -9.10
N ILE A 42 11.22 -5.24 -8.39
CA ILE A 42 10.99 -6.10 -7.24
C ILE A 42 9.83 -7.05 -7.51
N HIS A 43 9.89 -8.22 -6.91
CA HIS A 43 8.76 -9.10 -6.72
C HIS A 43 8.39 -9.11 -5.24
N ILE A 44 7.10 -9.11 -4.96
CA ILE A 44 6.59 -9.32 -3.61
C ILE A 44 5.81 -10.62 -3.64
N ASP A 45 6.01 -11.49 -2.65
CA ASP A 45 5.20 -12.69 -2.50
C ASP A 45 3.71 -12.30 -2.61
N ASP A 46 2.91 -13.11 -3.30
CA ASP A 46 1.48 -12.89 -3.52
C ASP A 46 1.09 -11.69 -4.43
N VAL A 47 2.06 -10.99 -5.03
CA VAL A 47 1.79 -9.99 -6.09
C VAL A 47 2.15 -10.59 -7.45
N ASP A 48 1.14 -10.81 -8.29
CA ASP A 48 1.25 -11.53 -9.57
C ASP A 48 2.04 -10.80 -10.66
N TYR A 49 2.45 -9.56 -10.42
CA TYR A 49 3.17 -8.73 -11.37
C TYR A 49 4.36 -8.03 -10.71
N PRO A 50 5.45 -7.79 -11.46
CA PRO A 50 6.60 -7.06 -10.94
C PRO A 50 6.22 -5.62 -10.57
N LEU A 51 6.83 -5.10 -9.52
CA LEU A 51 6.76 -3.68 -9.16
C LEU A 51 8.08 -2.99 -9.50
N TYR A 52 8.00 -1.76 -9.98
CA TYR A 52 9.18 -0.99 -10.37
C TYR A 52 9.45 0.08 -9.32
N VAL A 53 10.57 -0.06 -8.61
CA VAL A 53 11.01 0.89 -7.59
C VAL A 53 11.99 1.88 -8.23
N SER A 54 11.77 3.17 -7.99
CA SER A 54 12.67 4.24 -8.41
C SER A 54 12.93 5.19 -7.24
N THR A 55 14.19 5.59 -7.06
CA THR A 55 14.60 6.66 -6.14
C THR A 55 14.27 8.06 -6.67
N ASN A 56 13.97 8.17 -7.97
CA ASN A 56 13.57 9.43 -8.57
C ASN A 56 12.06 9.58 -8.49
N TYR A 57 11.60 10.57 -7.73
CA TYR A 57 10.19 11.03 -7.71
C TYR A 57 9.81 11.79 -9.00
N VAL A 58 10.46 11.46 -10.12
CA VAL A 58 10.19 12.09 -11.41
C VAL A 58 8.92 11.43 -11.95
N TYR A 59 7.88 12.24 -12.10
CA TYR A 59 6.55 11.88 -12.60
C TYR A 59 6.59 11.52 -14.09
N GLU A 60 7.31 10.47 -14.43
CA GLU A 60 7.31 9.94 -15.77
C GLU A 60 6.13 8.96 -15.89
N ASP A 61 5.05 9.46 -16.48
CA ASP A 61 3.92 8.65 -16.90
C ASP A 61 4.29 7.97 -18.21
N HIS A 62 4.63 6.68 -18.16
CA HIS A 62 4.87 5.89 -19.36
C HIS A 62 3.75 4.88 -19.55
N VAL A 63 3.42 4.53 -20.79
CA VAL A 63 2.55 3.37 -21.04
C VAL A 63 3.45 2.18 -21.35
N ILE A 64 3.43 1.17 -20.49
CA ILE A 64 4.11 -0.11 -20.77
C ILE A 64 3.03 -1.17 -20.98
N ASN A 65 2.99 -1.76 -22.18
CA ASN A 65 2.03 -2.80 -22.56
C ASN A 65 0.55 -2.40 -22.37
N GLY A 66 0.20 -1.13 -22.57
CA GLY A 66 -1.18 -0.64 -22.44
C GLY A 66 -1.62 -0.32 -21.01
N ASN A 67 -0.74 -0.46 -20.02
CA ASN A 67 -0.97 -0.04 -18.64
C ASN A 67 -0.26 1.29 -18.36
N ASP A 68 -0.96 2.25 -17.75
CA ASP A 68 -0.35 3.46 -17.20
C ASP A 68 0.67 3.05 -16.13
N THR A 69 1.94 3.34 -16.38
CA THR A 69 3.00 3.23 -15.38
C THR A 69 3.01 4.48 -14.52
N ARG A 70 1.93 4.68 -13.76
CA ARG A 70 2.15 5.27 -12.45
C ARG A 70 2.92 4.24 -11.66
N PHE A 71 4.24 4.40 -11.60
CA PHE A 71 5.23 3.61 -10.84
C PHE A 71 4.93 3.45 -9.34
N LYS A 72 3.74 3.81 -8.89
CA LYS A 72 3.33 3.90 -7.51
C LYS A 72 2.14 2.98 -7.31
N SER A 73 2.43 1.79 -6.81
CA SER A 73 1.41 0.93 -6.22
C SER A 73 0.72 1.70 -5.11
N LYS A 74 -0.60 1.77 -5.15
CA LYS A 74 -1.40 2.46 -4.14
C LYS A 74 -1.86 1.49 -3.07
N LEU A 75 -1.66 1.86 -1.82
CA LEU A 75 -2.20 1.17 -0.67
C LEU A 75 -3.55 1.81 -0.31
N SER A 76 -4.55 0.96 -0.10
CA SER A 76 -5.79 1.36 0.53
C SER A 76 -5.54 1.65 2.01
N VAL A 77 -5.90 2.84 2.47
CA VAL A 77 -5.65 3.28 3.84
C VAL A 77 -6.92 3.84 4.48
N ILE A 78 -6.95 3.77 5.81
CA ILE A 78 -7.98 4.43 6.61
C ILE A 78 -7.36 5.32 7.68
N THR A 79 -8.00 6.46 7.94
CA THR A 79 -7.75 7.31 9.10
C THR A 79 -8.93 7.21 10.05
N LEU A 80 -8.66 6.89 11.31
CA LEU A 80 -9.65 6.89 12.38
C LEU A 80 -9.81 8.31 12.93
N LYS A 81 -11.02 8.85 12.82
CA LYS A 81 -11.38 10.20 13.27
C LYS A 81 -12.46 10.12 14.34
N LYS A 82 -12.60 11.17 15.15
CA LYS A 82 -13.72 11.28 16.11
C LYS A 82 -15.04 11.53 15.38
N ASP A 83 -15.01 12.37 14.37
CA ASP A 83 -16.12 12.70 13.48
C ASP A 83 -15.58 13.17 12.11
N ALA A 84 -16.49 13.53 11.19
CA ALA A 84 -16.13 13.92 9.83
C ALA A 84 -15.26 15.20 9.76
N TYR A 85 -15.37 16.08 10.75
CA TYR A 85 -14.72 17.40 10.78
C TYR A 85 -13.45 17.44 11.63
N ASP A 86 -13.14 16.35 12.34
CA ASP A 86 -11.92 16.22 13.13
C ASP A 86 -10.68 16.39 12.24
N VAL A 87 -9.67 17.11 12.74
CA VAL A 87 -8.41 17.34 12.02
C VAL A 87 -7.32 16.55 12.72
N VAL A 88 -6.76 15.57 12.01
CA VAL A 88 -5.71 14.70 12.53
C VAL A 88 -4.35 15.33 12.24
N TYR A 89 -3.75 15.96 13.26
CA TYR A 89 -2.38 16.51 13.18
C TYR A 89 -1.29 15.45 13.40
N ASP A 90 -1.63 14.41 14.16
CA ASP A 90 -0.77 13.27 14.45
C ASP A 90 -1.53 11.98 14.13
N SER A 91 -1.05 11.32 13.08
CA SER A 91 -1.61 10.09 12.52
C SER A 91 -1.14 8.83 13.25
N PHE A 92 -0.20 8.93 14.20
CA PHE A 92 0.29 7.79 14.96
C PHE A 92 -0.86 7.09 15.70
N GLY A 93 -0.97 5.77 15.50
CA GLY A 93 -2.06 4.95 16.03
C GLY A 93 -3.46 5.26 15.47
N LYS A 94 -3.57 6.09 14.42
CA LYS A 94 -4.85 6.43 13.77
C LYS A 94 -4.88 6.14 12.27
N TYR A 95 -3.72 5.83 11.68
CA TYR A 95 -3.57 5.66 10.24
C TYR A 95 -3.11 4.24 9.91
N PHE A 96 -3.95 3.53 9.14
CA PHE A 96 -3.80 2.10 8.93
C PHE A 96 -3.82 1.75 7.46
N VAL A 97 -3.02 0.75 7.08
CA VAL A 97 -3.07 0.09 5.77
C VAL A 97 -4.03 -1.09 5.83
N ALA A 98 -4.90 -1.20 4.83
CA ALA A 98 -5.76 -2.35 4.65
C ALA A 98 -5.03 -3.47 3.89
N TYR A 99 -5.21 -4.71 4.33
CA TYR A 99 -4.77 -5.91 3.62
C TYR A 99 -5.79 -7.04 3.82
N LYS A 100 -5.79 -8.03 2.93
CA LYS A 100 -6.73 -9.15 2.89
C LYS A 100 -5.97 -10.46 3.00
N GLU A 101 -6.38 -11.29 3.94
CA GLU A 101 -6.09 -12.73 3.93
C GLU A 101 -7.45 -13.43 3.70
N ASP A 102 -8.04 -14.01 4.74
CA ASP A 102 -9.43 -14.50 4.70
C ASP A 102 -10.45 -13.35 4.76
N THR A 103 -10.09 -12.27 5.46
CA THR A 103 -10.91 -11.07 5.66
C THR A 103 -10.02 -9.83 5.57
N ILE A 104 -10.63 -8.66 5.36
CA ILE A 104 -9.91 -7.39 5.41
C ILE A 104 -9.48 -7.13 6.87
N LYS A 105 -8.20 -6.84 7.03
CA LYS A 105 -7.53 -6.49 8.28
C LYS A 105 -6.83 -5.14 8.12
N PHE A 106 -6.43 -4.56 9.25
CA PHE A 106 -5.79 -3.25 9.31
C PHE A 106 -4.52 -3.35 10.15
N VAL A 107 -3.43 -2.81 9.63
CA VAL A 107 -2.14 -2.70 10.33
C VAL A 107 -1.71 -1.24 10.36
N PRO A 108 -1.12 -0.73 11.46
CA PRO A 108 -0.58 0.62 11.49
C PRO A 108 0.37 0.85 10.32
N TYR A 109 0.32 2.04 9.71
CA TYR A 109 1.15 2.35 8.55
C TYR A 109 2.66 2.21 8.86
N GLU A 110 3.07 2.57 10.08
CA GLU A 110 4.44 2.41 10.55
C GLU A 110 4.94 0.96 10.56
N ASP A 111 4.05 0.00 10.83
CA ASP A 111 4.37 -1.42 10.97
C ASP A 111 4.22 -2.19 9.65
N PHE A 112 3.48 -1.62 8.70
CA PHE A 112 3.17 -2.28 7.42
C PHE A 112 4.42 -2.70 6.63
N TYR A 113 5.44 -1.83 6.59
CA TYR A 113 6.68 -2.16 5.88
C TYR A 113 7.42 -3.34 6.53
N ASP A 114 7.48 -3.38 7.86
CA ASP A 114 8.14 -4.47 8.58
C ASP A 114 7.42 -5.81 8.39
N MET A 115 6.10 -5.79 8.19
CA MET A 115 5.31 -6.97 7.83
C MET A 115 5.64 -7.49 6.43
N LEU A 116 6.03 -6.61 5.49
CA LEU A 116 6.27 -6.96 4.10
C LEU A 116 7.73 -7.25 3.75
N LYS A 117 8.70 -6.64 4.44
CA LYS A 117 10.10 -6.59 3.99
C LYS A 117 10.73 -7.96 3.68
N ASP A 118 10.37 -9.01 4.41
CA ASP A 118 10.91 -10.36 4.24
C ASP A 118 10.33 -11.08 3.01
N HIS A 119 9.27 -10.52 2.42
CA HIS A 119 8.59 -11.00 1.22
C HIS A 119 8.99 -10.24 -0.04
N ILE A 120 9.89 -9.25 0.06
CA ILE A 120 10.34 -8.42 -1.06
C ILE A 120 11.64 -8.98 -1.63
N HIS A 121 11.61 -9.34 -2.91
CA HIS A 121 12.75 -9.88 -3.65
C HIS A 121 13.18 -8.92 -4.75
N VAL A 122 14.45 -8.50 -4.71
CA VAL A 122 15.03 -7.67 -5.78
C VAL A 122 15.44 -8.56 -6.95
N GLU A 123 14.95 -8.25 -8.15
CA GLU A 123 15.48 -8.89 -9.35
C GLU A 123 16.91 -8.41 -9.62
N LYS A 124 17.85 -9.35 -9.77
CA LYS A 124 19.20 -9.01 -10.21
C LYS A 124 19.13 -8.57 -11.67
N GLU A 125 19.63 -7.38 -11.98
CA GLU A 125 19.89 -6.97 -13.37
C GLU A 125 20.70 -8.08 -14.04
N LYS A 126 20.17 -8.67 -15.12
CA LYS A 126 20.96 -9.56 -15.97
C LYS A 126 22.06 -8.70 -16.57
N SER A 127 23.30 -8.91 -16.12
CA SER A 127 24.47 -8.39 -16.80
C SER A 127 24.49 -8.99 -18.21
N GLU A 128 24.16 -8.19 -19.22
CA GLU A 128 24.37 -8.54 -20.62
C GLU A 128 25.84 -8.95 -20.78
N SER A 129 26.06 -10.20 -21.19
CA SER A 129 27.37 -10.79 -21.46
C SER A 129 27.71 -10.61 -22.93
#